data_AF-A0A015U453-F1
#
_entry.id   AF-A0A015U453-F1
#
_cell.length_a   1.000
_cell.length_b   1.000
_cell.length_c   1.000
_cell.angle_alpha   90.00
_cell.angle_beta   90.00
_cell.angle_gamma   90.00
#
_symmetry.space_group_name_H-M   'P 1'
#
loop_
_entity.id
_entity.type
_entity.pdbx_description
1 polymer ?
#
loop_
_entity_poly.entity_id
_entity_poly.type
_entity_poly.pdbx_seq_one_letter_code
_entity_poly.pdbx_strand_id
1 'polypeptide(L)'
;MKPHTLFLTLGILLLGFSACEPLNETPETPAFSLNLTSPDGEPSTDNDNAVLQKLVYHLFIFRSNTANPSPDNDGSNYTFWRHTGDLTLKQIREYTLSIPSESTDRSYLLLVHATPKEKPESEIISKEGMTFSESEISMIKENDNNYVPLSKDNYYAIQQLTPEDIAQGKTSIEFKLKRAVGELVFDVMKCDEKSHNPIDIDTECSSTLDRVFRIDIEINGVIPKVSLTNETRNPERINICFSKEIVLKSDYTPDFANNTGVIEPLTNAPLDTNEKAVKGATRICGPYLFSKMTLDHPDEEATDPEEGIKTILNFSYYDTTPLPNGSYSTKKLILSLTDKPLTVVKDHYTVTNIRLRNNRIIDLSVSGDFGIDWKWD
;
A
#
# COMPACT_ATOMS: atom_id res chain seq x y z
N MET A 1 61.22 23.86 -85.01
CA MET A 1 61.60 24.21 -83.62
C MET A 1 61.10 23.12 -82.70
N LYS A 2 62.00 22.44 -81.95
CA LYS A 2 61.64 21.69 -80.72
C LYS A 2 61.51 22.71 -79.57
N PRO A 3 60.69 22.46 -78.53
CA PRO A 3 61.19 21.84 -77.29
C PRO A 3 60.25 20.73 -76.76
N HIS A 4 60.74 19.61 -76.23
CA HIS A 4 61.21 19.32 -74.86
C HIS A 4 60.11 19.13 -73.81
N THR A 5 59.87 17.85 -73.52
CA THR A 5 59.67 17.18 -72.23
C THR A 5 59.73 18.04 -70.96
N LEU A 6 58.72 17.91 -70.10
CA LEU A 6 58.90 17.89 -68.65
C LEU A 6 57.96 16.85 -68.01
N PHE A 7 58.57 15.85 -67.39
CA PHE A 7 57.93 14.92 -66.45
C PHE A 7 57.79 15.63 -65.10
N LEU A 8 56.63 15.52 -64.47
CA LEU A 8 56.54 15.58 -63.00
C LEU A 8 55.49 14.56 -62.54
N THR A 9 55.99 13.44 -62.03
CA THR A 9 55.27 12.43 -61.25
C THR A 9 55.08 12.90 -59.82
N LEU A 10 53.85 12.83 -59.27
CA LEU A 10 53.66 12.45 -57.86
C LEU A 10 52.21 11.99 -57.57
N GLY A 11 52.07 10.68 -57.29
CA GLY A 11 51.17 10.11 -56.28
C GLY A 11 49.67 9.95 -56.56
N ILE A 12 49.27 8.89 -57.29
CA ILE A 12 47.91 8.34 -57.19
C ILE A 12 47.91 7.31 -56.04
N LEU A 13 47.15 7.60 -54.99
CA LEU A 13 46.81 6.65 -53.92
C LEU A 13 45.74 5.69 -54.45
N LEU A 14 46.12 4.41 -54.63
CA LEU A 14 45.19 3.30 -54.84
C LEU A 14 44.53 2.95 -53.50
N LEU A 15 43.24 3.26 -53.35
CA LEU A 15 42.38 2.62 -52.37
C LEU A 15 41.39 1.74 -53.14
N GLY A 16 41.54 0.42 -52.96
CA GLY A 16 40.62 -0.57 -53.47
C GLY A 16 39.27 -0.44 -52.80
N PHE A 17 38.22 -0.31 -53.61
CA PHE A 17 36.85 -0.53 -53.16
C PHE A 17 36.67 -2.03 -52.93
N SER A 18 36.80 -2.47 -51.68
CA SER A 18 36.19 -3.71 -51.24
C SER A 18 34.73 -3.39 -50.98
N ALA A 19 33.83 -3.92 -51.81
CA ALA A 19 32.40 -3.92 -51.52
C ALA A 19 32.20 -4.76 -50.26
N CYS A 20 32.00 -4.08 -49.13
CA CYS A 20 31.49 -4.71 -47.92
C CYS A 20 29.98 -4.85 -48.14
N GLU A 21 29.49 -6.09 -48.26
CA GLU A 21 28.08 -6.35 -47.99
C GLU A 21 27.76 -5.78 -46.60
N PRO A 22 26.69 -5.00 -46.42
CA PRO A 22 26.28 -4.65 -45.07
C PRO A 22 25.97 -5.96 -44.36
N LEU A 23 26.68 -6.22 -43.24
CA LEU A 23 26.29 -7.25 -42.30
C LEU A 23 24.79 -7.06 -42.05
N ASN A 24 24.02 -8.10 -42.33
CA ASN A 24 22.62 -8.17 -41.96
C ASN A 24 22.59 -8.35 -40.43
N GLU A 25 22.91 -7.28 -39.70
CA GLU A 25 22.70 -7.22 -38.26
C GLU A 25 21.21 -7.44 -38.06
N THR A 26 20.89 -8.57 -37.43
CA THR A 26 19.52 -8.80 -36.97
C THR A 26 19.20 -7.62 -36.07
N PRO A 27 18.13 -6.85 -36.32
CA PRO A 27 17.86 -5.63 -35.55
C PRO A 27 17.88 -6.01 -34.07
N GLU A 28 18.80 -5.41 -33.31
CA GLU A 28 18.94 -5.70 -31.89
C GLU A 28 17.59 -5.48 -31.22
N THR A 29 17.06 -6.54 -30.60
CA THR A 29 15.76 -6.51 -29.95
C THR A 29 15.85 -5.53 -28.78
N PRO A 30 15.03 -4.45 -28.74
CA PRO A 30 15.09 -3.49 -27.63
C PRO A 30 14.95 -4.18 -26.29
N ALA A 31 15.88 -3.86 -25.38
CA ALA A 31 16.03 -4.50 -24.09
C ALA A 31 16.10 -3.43 -22.98
N PHE A 32 15.23 -3.55 -21.98
CA PHE A 32 15.12 -2.58 -20.88
C PHE A 32 15.44 -3.24 -19.55
N SER A 33 16.38 -2.67 -18.80
CA SER A 33 16.62 -3.05 -17.40
C SER A 33 15.57 -2.42 -16.49
N LEU A 34 15.25 -3.11 -15.38
CA LEU A 34 14.30 -2.61 -14.40
C LEU A 34 15.02 -2.14 -13.14
N ASN A 35 14.87 -0.86 -12.81
CA ASN A 35 15.40 -0.27 -11.59
C ASN A 35 14.27 -0.13 -10.57
N LEU A 36 14.39 -0.77 -9.41
CA LEU A 36 13.36 -0.76 -8.37
C LEU A 36 13.81 0.07 -7.17
N THR A 37 13.11 1.17 -6.89
CA THR A 37 13.33 2.06 -5.74
C THR A 37 12.28 1.85 -4.65
N SER A 38 12.70 2.04 -3.39
CA SER A 38 11.83 1.93 -2.22
C SER A 38 10.81 3.07 -2.16
N PRO A 39 9.69 2.88 -1.42
CA PRO A 39 8.66 3.91 -1.23
C PRO A 39 9.22 5.20 -0.63
N ASP A 40 10.12 5.06 0.35
CA ASP A 40 10.83 6.17 0.99
C ASP A 40 12.07 6.47 0.16
N GLY A 41 12.05 7.59 -0.57
CA GLY A 41 13.14 8.04 -1.45
C GLY A 41 14.43 8.47 -0.72
N GLU A 42 14.67 7.98 0.49
CA GLU A 42 15.91 8.21 1.25
C GLU A 42 16.88 7.03 1.07
N PRO A 43 18.21 7.28 1.15
CA PRO A 43 19.20 6.23 1.01
C PRO A 43 18.93 5.13 2.03
N SER A 44 18.70 3.92 1.50
CA SER A 44 18.37 2.71 2.25
C SER A 44 19.14 2.64 3.55
N THR A 45 18.44 2.70 4.68
CA THR A 45 18.99 2.07 5.86
C THR A 45 19.07 0.56 5.56
N ASP A 46 20.05 -0.16 6.12
CA ASP A 46 20.20 -1.61 5.89
C ASP A 46 18.91 -2.41 6.15
N ASN A 47 17.96 -1.83 6.89
CA ASN A 47 16.67 -2.40 7.24
C ASN A 47 15.64 -2.39 6.08
N ASP A 48 15.66 -1.39 5.19
CA ASP A 48 14.70 -1.30 4.06
C ASP A 48 15.01 -2.34 2.98
N ASN A 49 16.31 -2.58 2.76
CA ASN A 49 16.75 -3.71 1.93
C ASN A 49 16.35 -5.07 2.53
N ALA A 50 16.29 -5.19 3.87
CA ALA A 50 15.89 -6.43 4.52
C ALA A 50 14.41 -6.76 4.33
N VAL A 51 13.52 -5.75 4.26
CA VAL A 51 12.10 -5.95 3.95
C VAL A 51 11.91 -6.34 2.48
N LEU A 52 12.51 -5.60 1.54
CA LEU A 52 12.39 -5.90 0.10
C LEU A 52 12.91 -7.31 -0.25
N GLN A 53 13.92 -7.82 0.47
CA GLN A 53 14.41 -9.18 0.28
C GLN A 53 13.43 -10.27 0.73
N LYS A 54 12.48 -9.95 1.61
CA LYS A 54 11.44 -10.87 2.10
C LYS A 54 10.20 -10.90 1.19
N LEU A 55 10.18 -10.09 0.13
CA LEU A 55 9.08 -10.05 -0.82
C LEU A 55 9.30 -11.00 -1.99
N VAL A 56 8.19 -11.40 -2.60
CA VAL A 56 8.14 -12.01 -3.92
C VAL A 56 7.56 -11.00 -4.91
N TYR A 57 8.12 -10.96 -6.12
CA TYR A 57 7.79 -9.97 -7.14
C TYR A 57 7.16 -10.64 -8.37
N HIS A 58 6.13 -9.98 -8.90
CA HIS A 58 5.45 -10.39 -10.12
C HIS A 58 5.40 -9.20 -11.09
N LEU A 59 5.86 -9.42 -12.32
CA LEU A 59 5.82 -8.44 -13.40
C LEU A 59 4.71 -8.83 -14.38
N PHE A 60 3.74 -7.94 -14.52
CA PHE A 60 2.66 -8.02 -15.49
C PHE A 60 2.89 -6.97 -16.58
N ILE A 61 2.69 -7.38 -17.82
CA ILE A 61 2.93 -6.53 -18.98
C ILE A 61 1.68 -6.56 -19.83
N PHE A 62 1.16 -5.37 -20.07
CA PHE A 62 0.02 -5.12 -20.93
C PHE A 62 0.48 -4.36 -22.16
N ARG A 63 -0.04 -4.73 -23.32
CA ARG A 63 0.32 -4.12 -24.61
C ARG A 63 -0.88 -3.37 -25.17
N SER A 64 -0.65 -2.20 -25.73
CA SER A 64 -1.70 -1.40 -26.33
C SER A 64 -2.22 -2.00 -27.63
N ASN A 65 -3.54 -1.89 -27.83
CA ASN A 65 -4.21 -2.30 -29.06
C ASN A 65 -3.93 -1.34 -30.24
N THR A 66 -3.44 -0.13 -29.95
CA THR A 66 -3.04 0.92 -30.90
C THR A 66 -1.65 1.46 -30.57
N ALA A 67 -0.95 2.08 -31.53
CA ALA A 67 0.40 2.60 -31.30
C ALA A 67 0.44 3.70 -30.22
N ASN A 68 -0.48 4.66 -30.32
CA ASN A 68 -0.65 5.78 -29.39
C ASN A 68 -2.05 5.70 -28.77
N PRO A 69 -2.24 4.93 -27.69
CA PRO A 69 -3.48 4.99 -26.93
C PRO A 69 -3.65 6.41 -26.34
N SER A 70 -4.87 6.92 -26.32
CA SER A 70 -5.17 8.23 -25.71
C SER A 70 -4.66 8.26 -24.26
N PRO A 71 -4.02 9.35 -23.81
CA PRO A 71 -3.55 9.49 -22.43
C PRO A 71 -4.70 9.44 -21.40
N ASP A 72 -5.92 9.79 -21.80
CA ASP A 72 -7.11 9.78 -20.94
C ASP A 72 -7.73 8.39 -20.75
N ASN A 73 -7.03 7.34 -21.17
CA ASN A 73 -7.60 6.01 -21.13
C ASN A 73 -7.36 5.33 -19.79
N ASP A 74 -8.44 4.88 -19.17
CA ASP A 74 -8.52 4.10 -17.93
C ASP A 74 -7.82 2.73 -17.96
N GLY A 75 -6.87 2.50 -18.88
CA GLY A 75 -6.20 1.22 -19.09
C GLY A 75 -6.91 0.28 -20.06
N SER A 76 -8.14 0.55 -20.50
CA SER A 76 -8.92 -0.38 -21.35
C SER A 76 -8.31 -0.72 -22.72
N ASN A 77 -7.39 0.10 -23.22
CA ASN A 77 -6.69 -0.12 -24.50
C ASN A 77 -5.46 -1.03 -24.35
N TYR A 78 -5.11 -1.40 -23.12
CA TYR A 78 -3.97 -2.25 -22.82
C TYR A 78 -4.46 -3.64 -22.46
N THR A 79 -4.14 -4.62 -23.29
CA THR A 79 -4.52 -6.02 -23.06
C THR A 79 -3.35 -6.77 -22.45
N PHE A 80 -3.65 -7.66 -21.50
CA PHE A 80 -2.66 -8.54 -20.88
C PHE A 80 -1.86 -9.26 -21.96
N TRP A 81 -0.53 -9.16 -21.86
CA TRP A 81 0.38 -9.73 -22.85
C TRP A 81 1.25 -10.83 -22.25
N ARG A 82 1.90 -10.55 -21.12
CA ARG A 82 2.77 -11.54 -20.46
C ARG A 82 2.90 -11.30 -18.97
N HIS A 83 3.21 -12.37 -18.26
CA HIS A 83 3.49 -12.39 -16.83
C HIS A 83 4.82 -13.08 -16.56
N THR A 84 5.55 -12.59 -15.57
CA THR A 84 6.68 -13.28 -14.97
C THR A 84 6.54 -13.16 -13.45
N GLY A 85 6.29 -14.28 -12.79
CA GLY A 85 6.06 -14.34 -11.35
C GLY A 85 7.23 -14.93 -10.57
N ASP A 86 7.06 -14.94 -9.24
CA ASP A 86 7.94 -15.62 -8.28
C ASP A 86 9.39 -15.14 -8.30
N LEU A 87 9.60 -13.87 -8.66
CA LEU A 87 10.92 -13.27 -8.75
C LEU A 87 11.39 -12.82 -7.36
N THR A 88 12.66 -13.07 -7.06
CA THR A 88 13.36 -12.43 -5.94
C THR A 88 13.72 -10.98 -6.28
N LEU A 89 14.06 -10.17 -5.27
CA LEU A 89 14.55 -8.80 -5.45
C LEU A 89 15.73 -8.73 -6.45
N LYS A 90 16.64 -9.70 -6.39
CA LYS A 90 17.76 -9.78 -7.33
C LYS A 90 17.28 -10.03 -8.76
N GLN A 91 16.40 -11.02 -8.94
CA GLN A 91 15.90 -11.39 -10.26
C GLN A 91 15.07 -10.28 -10.91
N ILE A 92 14.23 -9.56 -10.16
CA ILE A 92 13.46 -8.44 -10.74
C ILE A 92 14.37 -7.26 -11.12
N ARG A 93 15.41 -6.96 -10.34
CA ARG A 93 16.40 -5.90 -10.66
C ARG A 93 17.29 -6.24 -11.86
N GLU A 94 17.58 -7.52 -12.04
CA GLU A 94 18.35 -8.03 -13.19
C GLU A 94 17.45 -8.39 -14.39
N TYR A 95 16.13 -8.24 -14.25
CA TYR A 95 15.19 -8.58 -15.32
C TYR A 95 15.39 -7.65 -16.51
N THR A 96 15.44 -8.25 -17.70
CA THR A 96 15.52 -7.53 -18.96
C THR A 96 14.23 -7.75 -19.75
N LEU A 97 13.48 -6.68 -19.96
CA LEU A 97 12.29 -6.68 -20.82
C LEU A 97 12.75 -6.60 -22.28
N SER A 98 12.62 -7.69 -23.02
CA SER A 98 12.80 -7.68 -24.48
C SER A 98 11.47 -7.44 -25.20
N ILE A 99 11.44 -6.49 -26.14
CA ILE A 99 10.27 -6.19 -26.99
C ILE A 99 10.59 -6.63 -28.42
N PRO A 100 9.78 -7.53 -29.03
CA PRO A 100 9.98 -7.95 -30.41
C PRO A 100 10.01 -6.75 -31.36
N SER A 101 10.92 -6.77 -32.33
CA SER A 101 11.14 -5.65 -33.26
C SER A 101 9.86 -5.24 -33.99
N GLU A 102 8.98 -6.20 -34.28
CA GLU A 102 7.67 -6.02 -34.92
C GLU A 102 6.60 -5.36 -34.02
N SER A 103 6.87 -5.17 -32.72
CA SER A 103 5.95 -4.57 -31.75
C SER A 103 6.51 -3.31 -31.09
N THR A 104 7.55 -2.72 -31.68
CA THR A 104 8.17 -1.47 -31.20
C THR A 104 7.31 -0.23 -31.45
N ASP A 105 6.30 -0.35 -32.30
CA ASP A 105 5.28 0.68 -32.56
C ASP A 105 4.20 0.75 -31.47
N ARG A 106 4.25 -0.11 -30.44
CA ARG A 106 3.23 -0.20 -29.39
C ARG A 106 3.65 0.45 -28.08
N SER A 107 2.65 0.91 -27.34
CA SER A 107 2.80 1.30 -25.94
C SER A 107 2.60 0.09 -25.03
N TYR A 108 3.26 0.11 -23.87
CA TYR A 108 3.16 -0.94 -22.86
C TYR A 108 2.86 -0.33 -21.49
N LEU A 109 2.01 -1.00 -20.72
CA LEU A 109 1.89 -0.76 -19.28
C LEU A 109 2.55 -1.93 -18.55
N LEU A 110 3.49 -1.59 -17.69
CA LEU A 110 4.23 -2.52 -16.86
C LEU A 110 3.76 -2.35 -15.43
N LEU A 111 3.29 -3.43 -14.83
CA LEU A 111 2.88 -3.48 -13.43
C LEU A 111 3.82 -4.43 -12.68
N VAL A 112 4.54 -3.89 -11.72
CA VAL A 112 5.22 -4.68 -10.69
C VAL A 112 4.28 -4.78 -9.50
N HIS A 113 4.04 -5.99 -9.02
CA HIS A 113 3.34 -6.30 -7.77
C HIS A 113 4.30 -7.03 -6.85
N ALA A 114 4.26 -6.73 -5.55
CA ALA A 114 5.06 -7.39 -4.54
C ALA A 114 4.25 -7.68 -3.28
N THR A 115 4.46 -8.87 -2.70
CA THR A 115 3.78 -9.36 -1.50
C THR A 115 4.77 -10.21 -0.67
N PRO A 116 4.53 -10.49 0.63
CA PRO A 116 5.46 -11.30 1.42
C PRO A 116 5.69 -12.70 0.83
N LYS A 117 6.95 -13.13 0.75
CA LYS A 117 7.33 -14.38 0.08
C LYS A 117 6.88 -15.63 0.84
N GLU A 118 7.01 -15.63 2.16
CA GLU A 118 6.72 -16.82 2.99
C GLU A 118 5.22 -17.08 3.11
N LYS A 119 4.43 -16.00 3.19
CA LYS A 119 2.97 -16.05 3.21
C LYS A 119 2.45 -14.93 2.30
N PRO A 120 2.30 -15.19 0.99
CA PRO A 120 1.69 -14.23 0.09
C PRO A 120 0.30 -13.81 0.59
N GLU A 121 0.01 -12.52 0.51
CA GLU A 121 -1.21 -11.94 1.08
C GLU A 121 -2.11 -11.34 -0.01
N SER A 122 -1.52 -10.95 -1.15
CA SER A 122 -2.23 -10.40 -2.29
C SER A 122 -1.76 -10.98 -3.62
N GLU A 123 -2.62 -10.89 -4.63
CA GLU A 123 -2.34 -11.33 -6.00
C GLU A 123 -2.98 -10.39 -7.03
N ILE A 124 -2.46 -10.41 -8.25
CA ILE A 124 -3.08 -9.72 -9.39
C ILE A 124 -3.90 -10.73 -10.18
N ILE A 125 -5.20 -10.43 -10.36
CA ILE A 125 -6.11 -11.18 -11.21
C ILE A 125 -6.06 -10.53 -12.60
N SER A 126 -5.29 -11.14 -13.49
CA SER A 126 -5.23 -10.77 -14.91
C SER A 126 -4.84 -11.97 -15.75
N LYS A 127 -5.46 -12.12 -16.92
CA LYS A 127 -5.20 -13.24 -17.85
C LYS A 127 -5.34 -12.80 -19.29
N GLU A 128 -4.93 -13.67 -20.20
CA GLU A 128 -5.07 -13.45 -21.63
C GLU A 128 -6.51 -13.06 -22.02
N GLY A 129 -6.60 -12.01 -22.83
CA GLY A 129 -7.87 -11.41 -23.25
C GLY A 129 -8.42 -10.33 -22.30
N MET A 130 -7.96 -10.25 -21.05
CA MET A 130 -8.34 -9.15 -20.15
C MET A 130 -7.56 -7.88 -20.46
N THR A 131 -8.23 -6.75 -20.34
CA THR A 131 -7.63 -5.42 -20.35
C THR A 131 -7.08 -5.05 -18.97
N PHE A 132 -6.25 -4.01 -18.91
CA PHE A 132 -5.73 -3.49 -17.65
C PHE A 132 -6.85 -2.99 -16.73
N SER A 133 -7.92 -2.41 -17.30
CA SER A 133 -9.07 -1.93 -16.53
C SER A 133 -9.96 -3.04 -15.97
N GLU A 134 -9.96 -4.21 -16.60
CA GLU A 134 -10.64 -5.42 -16.13
C GLU A 134 -9.79 -6.21 -15.12
N SER A 135 -8.54 -5.82 -14.92
CA SER A 135 -7.62 -6.50 -14.01
C SER A 135 -7.77 -5.94 -12.58
N GLU A 136 -7.54 -6.80 -11.59
CA GLU A 136 -7.77 -6.49 -10.18
C GLU A 136 -6.56 -6.88 -9.32
N ILE A 137 -6.37 -6.20 -8.20
CA ILE A 137 -5.59 -6.72 -7.07
C ILE A 137 -6.56 -7.35 -6.06
N SER A 138 -6.24 -8.55 -5.58
CA SER A 138 -7.06 -9.32 -4.66
C SER A 138 -6.28 -9.70 -3.42
N MET A 139 -6.97 -9.79 -2.28
CA MET A 139 -6.49 -10.55 -1.14
C MET A 139 -6.47 -12.02 -1.53
N ILE A 140 -5.47 -12.76 -1.07
CA ILE A 140 -5.42 -14.21 -1.30
C ILE A 140 -6.49 -14.88 -0.43
N LYS A 141 -7.29 -15.74 -1.06
CA LYS A 141 -8.34 -16.49 -0.40
C LYS A 141 -7.75 -17.73 0.25
N GLU A 142 -7.84 -17.86 1.58
CA GLU A 142 -7.39 -19.07 2.30
C GLU A 142 -8.42 -20.20 2.17
N ASN A 143 -9.72 -19.86 2.24
CA ASN A 143 -10.83 -20.80 2.06
C ASN A 143 -12.11 -20.03 1.67
N ASP A 144 -13.22 -20.74 1.46
CA ASP A 144 -14.48 -20.16 0.97
C ASP A 144 -14.96 -18.90 1.70
N ASN A 145 -14.60 -18.74 2.98
CA ASN A 145 -15.05 -17.64 3.83
C ASN A 145 -13.93 -16.76 4.40
N ASN A 146 -12.66 -17.08 4.17
CA ASN A 146 -11.53 -16.37 4.79
C ASN A 146 -10.49 -15.93 3.77
N TYR A 147 -9.95 -14.74 3.99
CA TYR A 147 -8.85 -14.17 3.24
C TYR A 147 -7.61 -14.04 4.15
N VAL A 148 -6.42 -14.14 3.54
CA VAL A 148 -5.17 -13.83 4.22
C VAL A 148 -5.19 -12.34 4.61
N PRO A 149 -5.00 -11.97 5.88
CA PRO A 149 -4.90 -10.57 6.28
C PRO A 149 -3.73 -9.89 5.57
N LEU A 150 -3.94 -8.66 5.09
CA LEU A 150 -2.86 -7.87 4.51
C LEU A 150 -1.98 -7.29 5.62
N SER A 151 -0.69 -7.24 5.33
CA SER A 151 0.31 -6.48 6.06
C SER A 151 0.71 -5.24 5.27
N LYS A 152 1.55 -4.42 5.91
CA LYS A 152 2.18 -3.23 5.35
C LYS A 152 3.04 -3.54 4.11
N ASP A 153 3.43 -4.80 3.95
CA ASP A 153 4.45 -5.26 3.01
C ASP A 153 3.81 -5.72 1.67
N ASN A 154 2.76 -5.04 1.22
CA ASN A 154 2.14 -5.22 -0.09
C ASN A 154 2.33 -3.96 -0.93
N TYR A 155 2.96 -4.11 -2.10
CA TYR A 155 3.39 -3.00 -2.94
C TYR A 155 3.00 -3.19 -4.40
N TYR A 156 2.95 -2.06 -5.11
CA TYR A 156 2.84 -2.04 -6.56
C TYR A 156 3.63 -0.89 -7.16
N ALA A 157 3.96 -0.99 -8.44
CA ALA A 157 4.46 0.11 -9.25
C ALA A 157 3.96 -0.06 -10.67
N ILE A 158 3.48 1.02 -11.29
CA ILE A 158 3.02 1.02 -12.67
C ILE A 158 3.91 1.97 -13.45
N GLN A 159 4.37 1.55 -14.63
CA GLN A 159 5.08 2.41 -15.56
C GLN A 159 4.61 2.19 -16.99
N GLN A 160 4.53 3.30 -17.73
CA GLN A 160 4.29 3.26 -19.16
C GLN A 160 5.62 3.26 -19.92
N LEU A 161 5.66 2.47 -20.99
CA LEU A 161 6.72 2.50 -21.98
C LEU A 161 6.08 2.81 -23.34
N THR A 162 6.46 3.94 -23.93
CA THR A 162 5.89 4.42 -25.19
C THR A 162 6.77 4.03 -26.39
N PRO A 163 6.23 4.06 -27.63
CA PRO A 163 7.05 3.91 -28.84
C PRO A 163 8.20 4.92 -28.91
N GLU A 164 7.99 6.14 -28.40
CA GLU A 164 9.03 7.17 -28.36
C GLU A 164 10.18 6.80 -27.41
N ASP A 165 9.88 6.28 -26.22
CA ASP A 165 10.89 5.76 -25.29
C ASP A 165 11.74 4.66 -25.95
N ILE A 166 11.10 3.76 -26.70
CA ILE A 166 11.77 2.67 -27.44
C ILE A 166 12.65 3.24 -28.54
N ALA A 167 12.13 4.18 -29.34
CA ALA A 167 12.84 4.77 -30.46
C ALA A 167 14.04 5.64 -30.03
N GLN A 168 13.94 6.30 -28.87
CA GLN A 168 15.03 7.10 -28.29
C GLN A 168 16.08 6.24 -27.59
N GLY A 169 15.95 4.91 -27.61
CA GLY A 169 16.94 4.00 -27.04
C GLY A 169 17.00 4.04 -25.52
N LYS A 170 15.86 4.31 -24.84
CA LYS A 170 15.77 4.15 -23.39
C LYS A 170 16.20 2.73 -23.01
N THR A 171 17.12 2.59 -22.06
CA THR A 171 17.66 1.29 -21.67
C THR A 171 17.23 0.87 -20.27
N SER A 172 16.61 1.76 -19.50
CA SER A 172 16.16 1.49 -18.13
C SER A 172 14.79 2.06 -17.84
N ILE A 173 14.00 1.31 -17.06
CA ILE A 173 12.68 1.72 -16.57
C ILE A 173 12.75 1.74 -15.05
N GLU A 174 12.47 2.91 -14.47
CA GLU A 174 12.47 3.10 -13.02
C GLU A 174 11.08 2.84 -12.43
N PHE A 175 10.97 1.84 -11.57
CA PHE A 175 9.79 1.57 -10.78
C PHE A 175 10.00 2.08 -9.36
N LYS A 176 9.13 3.00 -8.94
CA LYS A 176 9.00 3.38 -7.54
C LYS A 176 7.86 2.59 -6.91
N LEU A 177 8.19 1.67 -6.00
CA LEU A 177 7.18 0.92 -5.27
C LEU A 177 6.36 1.86 -4.39
N LYS A 178 5.04 1.76 -4.47
CA LYS A 178 4.07 2.39 -3.57
C LYS A 178 3.36 1.29 -2.80
N ARG A 179 2.95 1.54 -1.55
CA ARG A 179 2.12 0.58 -0.83
C ARG A 179 0.78 0.43 -1.54
N ALA A 180 0.32 -0.81 -1.71
CA ALA A 180 -1.01 -1.10 -2.25
C ALA A 180 -2.12 -0.91 -1.20
N VAL A 181 -1.72 -0.82 0.07
CA VAL A 181 -2.59 -0.84 1.23
C VAL A 181 -2.49 0.44 2.05
N GLY A 182 -3.55 0.75 2.78
CA GLY A 182 -3.55 1.71 3.88
C GLY A 182 -3.83 1.01 5.21
N GLU A 183 -3.38 1.60 6.31
CA GLU A 183 -3.61 1.06 7.66
C GLU A 183 -4.74 1.82 8.35
N LEU A 184 -5.65 1.10 9.00
CA LEU A 184 -6.60 1.72 9.93
C LEU A 184 -5.93 1.92 11.28
N VAL A 185 -6.02 3.13 11.84
CA VAL A 185 -5.43 3.45 13.13
C VAL A 185 -6.48 4.11 14.01
N PHE A 186 -6.56 3.69 15.28
CA PHE A 186 -7.49 4.25 16.25
C PHE A 186 -6.70 4.86 17.42
N ASP A 187 -6.77 6.18 17.53
CA ASP A 187 -6.10 6.92 18.60
C ASP A 187 -7.09 7.23 19.72
N VAL A 188 -6.86 6.66 20.89
CA VAL A 188 -7.71 6.81 22.08
C VAL A 188 -7.07 7.79 23.06
N MET A 189 -7.73 8.92 23.30
CA MET A 189 -7.21 9.99 24.14
C MET A 189 -8.31 10.63 25.01
N LYS A 190 -7.91 11.19 26.16
CA LYS A 190 -8.79 12.06 26.97
C LYS A 190 -8.79 13.47 26.39
N CYS A 191 -9.95 14.10 26.33
CA CYS A 191 -10.14 15.45 25.83
C CYS A 191 -10.85 16.34 26.86
N ASP A 192 -10.52 17.62 26.84
CA ASP A 192 -11.23 18.65 27.61
C ASP A 192 -12.66 18.83 27.09
N GLU A 193 -13.62 18.97 28.00
CA GLU A 193 -15.05 19.03 27.65
C GLU A 193 -15.43 20.28 26.83
N LYS A 194 -14.70 21.39 26.98
CA LYS A 194 -15.07 22.67 26.37
C LYS A 194 -14.34 22.94 25.06
N SER A 195 -13.05 22.60 25.02
CA SER A 195 -12.18 22.87 23.87
C SER A 195 -12.00 21.68 22.96
N HIS A 196 -12.40 20.48 23.39
CA HIS A 196 -12.16 19.20 22.71
C HIS A 196 -10.70 18.90 22.43
N ASN A 197 -9.79 19.64 23.05
CA ASN A 197 -8.36 19.44 22.92
C ASN A 197 -7.90 18.24 23.75
N PRO A 198 -6.91 17.48 23.28
CA PRO A 198 -6.32 16.39 24.05
C PRO A 198 -5.71 16.89 25.38
N ILE A 199 -5.96 16.18 26.48
CA ILE A 199 -5.44 16.48 27.83
C ILE A 199 -4.92 15.22 28.53
N ASP A 200 -3.99 15.41 29.47
CA ASP A 200 -3.37 14.31 30.22
C ASP A 200 -4.40 13.51 31.03
N ILE A 201 -4.25 12.19 31.04
CA ILE A 201 -5.00 11.34 31.98
C ILE A 201 -4.48 11.54 33.41
N ASP A 202 -5.34 11.26 34.38
CA ASP A 202 -5.00 11.40 35.79
C ASP A 202 -3.91 10.40 36.18
N THR A 203 -3.07 10.75 37.15
CA THR A 203 -1.87 9.97 37.51
C THR A 203 -2.16 8.57 38.06
N GLU A 204 -3.40 8.31 38.45
CA GLU A 204 -3.88 7.01 38.93
C GLU A 204 -4.16 6.02 37.79
N CYS A 205 -4.32 6.53 36.56
CA CYS A 205 -4.51 5.71 35.37
C CYS A 205 -3.19 5.57 34.62
N SER A 206 -2.88 4.36 34.18
CA SER A 206 -1.68 4.05 33.41
C SER A 206 -1.81 4.44 31.94
N SER A 207 -3.01 4.25 31.36
CA SER A 207 -3.35 4.60 29.98
C SER A 207 -4.86 4.69 29.79
N THR A 208 -5.30 5.13 28.60
CA THR A 208 -6.71 5.07 28.18
C THR A 208 -7.26 3.64 28.04
N LEU A 209 -6.39 2.63 28.00
CA LEU A 209 -6.73 1.20 27.99
C LEU A 209 -6.44 0.51 29.33
N ASP A 210 -6.27 1.26 30.42
CA ASP A 210 -6.05 0.69 31.74
C ASP A 210 -7.13 -0.36 32.09
N ARG A 211 -6.70 -1.56 32.53
CA ARG A 211 -7.50 -2.76 32.82
C ARG A 211 -8.14 -3.49 31.63
N VAL A 212 -7.94 -3.02 30.40
CA VAL A 212 -8.32 -3.76 29.19
C VAL A 212 -7.31 -4.87 28.95
N PHE A 213 -7.76 -6.12 28.89
CA PHE A 213 -6.89 -7.27 28.61
C PHE A 213 -7.09 -7.86 27.22
N ARG A 214 -8.16 -7.47 26.50
CA ARG A 214 -8.40 -7.91 25.13
C ARG A 214 -9.23 -6.90 24.35
N ILE A 215 -8.89 -6.75 23.07
CA ILE A 215 -9.65 -5.98 22.09
C ILE A 215 -10.02 -6.92 20.92
N ASP A 216 -11.30 -7.03 20.58
CA ASP A 216 -11.75 -7.66 19.34
C ASP A 216 -12.21 -6.57 18.37
N ILE A 217 -11.60 -6.52 17.19
CA ILE A 217 -11.87 -5.54 16.15
C ILE A 217 -12.58 -6.25 15.00
N GLU A 218 -13.78 -5.79 14.69
CA GLU A 218 -14.58 -6.25 13.56
C GLU A 218 -14.68 -5.11 12.54
N ILE A 219 -14.35 -5.42 11.30
CA ILE A 219 -14.31 -4.45 10.20
C ILE A 219 -15.22 -4.95 9.09
N ASN A 220 -16.31 -4.22 8.88
CA ASN A 220 -17.41 -4.61 8.02
C ASN A 220 -17.39 -3.80 6.73
N GLY A 221 -17.69 -4.46 5.61
CA GLY A 221 -17.74 -3.83 4.30
C GLY A 221 -16.39 -3.71 3.60
N VAL A 222 -15.40 -4.50 4.01
CA VAL A 222 -14.07 -4.55 3.37
C VAL A 222 -14.20 -5.06 1.95
N ILE A 223 -13.52 -4.39 1.01
CA ILE A 223 -13.44 -4.80 -0.39
C ILE A 223 -12.16 -5.63 -0.57
N PRO A 224 -12.25 -6.96 -0.72
CA PRO A 224 -11.07 -7.81 -0.85
C PRO A 224 -10.42 -7.73 -2.24
N LYS A 225 -11.13 -7.16 -3.23
CA LYS A 225 -10.72 -7.07 -4.64
C LYS A 225 -10.94 -5.67 -5.18
N VAL A 226 -9.87 -5.04 -5.65
CA VAL A 226 -9.92 -3.69 -6.19
C VAL A 226 -9.41 -3.66 -7.62
N SER A 227 -10.15 -3.01 -8.52
CA SER A 227 -9.70 -2.77 -9.90
C SER A 227 -8.40 -1.96 -9.92
N LEU A 228 -7.54 -2.22 -10.91
CA LEU A 228 -6.26 -1.53 -11.05
C LEU A 228 -6.38 -0.08 -11.55
N THR A 229 -7.53 0.32 -12.11
CA THR A 229 -7.66 1.61 -12.83
C THR A 229 -8.84 2.45 -12.41
N ASN A 230 -9.98 1.83 -12.09
CA ASN A 230 -11.25 2.51 -11.85
C ASN A 230 -11.88 2.12 -10.51
N GLU A 231 -13.04 2.72 -10.21
CA GLU A 231 -13.91 2.23 -9.16
C GLU A 231 -14.34 0.79 -9.43
N THR A 232 -14.16 -0.10 -8.45
CA THR A 232 -14.69 -1.47 -8.52
C THR A 232 -16.22 -1.40 -8.62
N ARG A 233 -16.79 -1.88 -9.72
CA ARG A 233 -18.25 -1.91 -9.90
C ARG A 233 -18.84 -3.05 -9.07
N ASN A 234 -19.76 -2.74 -8.16
CA ASN A 234 -20.45 -3.69 -7.27
C ASN A 234 -19.47 -4.67 -6.56
N PRO A 235 -18.54 -4.14 -5.75
CA PRO A 235 -17.51 -4.97 -5.13
C PRO A 235 -18.14 -6.01 -4.18
N GLU A 236 -17.54 -7.20 -4.15
CA GLU A 236 -17.73 -8.13 -3.03
C GLU A 236 -17.35 -7.40 -1.73
N ARG A 237 -18.15 -7.60 -0.68
CA ARG A 237 -17.89 -7.04 0.64
C ARG A 237 -17.80 -8.15 1.66
N ILE A 238 -16.75 -8.10 2.47
CA ILE A 238 -16.47 -9.07 3.52
C ILE A 238 -16.35 -8.39 4.88
N ASN A 239 -16.44 -9.20 5.92
CA ASN A 239 -16.18 -8.80 7.28
C ASN A 239 -14.88 -9.44 7.74
N ILE A 240 -13.99 -8.65 8.35
CA ILE A 240 -12.72 -9.12 8.90
C ILE A 240 -12.76 -8.93 10.40
N CYS A 241 -12.48 -10.00 11.14
CA CYS A 241 -12.40 -9.98 12.60
C CYS A 241 -11.00 -10.37 13.05
N PHE A 242 -10.44 -9.62 13.99
CA PHE A 242 -9.18 -10.00 14.64
C PHE A 242 -9.19 -9.58 16.11
N SER A 243 -8.37 -10.27 16.90
CA SER A 243 -8.30 -10.09 18.34
C SER A 243 -6.88 -9.79 18.77
N LYS A 244 -6.74 -8.83 19.69
CA LYS A 244 -5.48 -8.51 20.34
C LYS A 244 -5.59 -8.72 21.84
N GLU A 245 -4.78 -9.61 22.37
CA GLU A 245 -4.59 -9.74 23.81
C GLU A 245 -3.56 -8.72 24.31
N ILE A 246 -3.82 -8.16 25.48
CA ILE A 246 -2.98 -7.18 26.15
C ILE A 246 -2.46 -7.83 27.42
N VAL A 247 -1.13 -7.90 27.53
CA VAL A 247 -0.48 -8.38 28.74
C VAL A 247 -0.71 -7.36 29.84
N LEU A 248 -1.27 -7.79 30.97
CA LEU A 248 -1.44 -6.95 32.14
C LEU A 248 -0.37 -7.27 33.19
N LYS A 249 0.11 -6.24 33.88
CA LYS A 249 0.91 -6.36 35.09
C LYS A 249 0.05 -6.81 36.27
N SER A 250 0.68 -7.13 37.39
CA SER A 250 0.01 -7.57 38.61
C SER A 250 -1.00 -6.57 39.18
N ASP A 251 -0.86 -5.29 38.83
CA ASP A 251 -1.76 -4.19 39.19
C ASP A 251 -2.87 -3.94 38.14
N TYR A 252 -3.02 -4.85 37.17
CA TYR A 252 -3.96 -4.77 36.05
C TYR A 252 -3.70 -3.61 35.08
N THR A 253 -2.51 -3.01 35.12
CA THR A 253 -2.09 -2.02 34.14
C THR A 253 -1.54 -2.72 32.88
N PRO A 254 -1.83 -2.22 31.67
CA PRO A 254 -1.28 -2.79 30.45
C PRO A 254 0.24 -2.64 30.40
N ASP A 255 0.91 -3.73 30.01
CA ASP A 255 2.34 -3.77 29.75
C ASP A 255 2.60 -3.64 28.24
N PHE A 256 3.05 -2.46 27.83
CA PHE A 256 3.39 -2.18 26.44
C PHE A 256 4.88 -2.42 26.13
N ALA A 257 5.70 -2.83 27.12
CA ALA A 257 7.16 -2.79 27.05
C ALA A 257 7.80 -3.71 25.98
N ASN A 258 7.04 -4.64 25.38
CA ASN A 258 7.52 -5.61 24.39
C ASN A 258 6.80 -5.54 23.03
N ASN A 259 5.96 -4.53 22.78
CA ASN A 259 5.14 -4.53 21.57
C ASN A 259 5.95 -4.03 20.36
N THR A 260 6.44 -4.95 19.53
CA THR A 260 6.97 -4.64 18.18
C THR A 260 5.84 -4.37 17.17
N GLY A 261 4.74 -3.74 17.62
CA GLY A 261 3.56 -3.35 16.84
C GLY A 261 2.22 -3.92 17.33
N VAL A 262 1.16 -3.15 17.06
CA VAL A 262 -0.31 -3.36 17.21
C VAL A 262 -1.00 -2.51 18.29
N ILE A 263 -0.39 -2.25 19.46
CA ILE A 263 -0.91 -1.26 20.43
C ILE A 263 0.28 -0.56 21.09
N GLU A 264 0.33 0.77 20.97
CA GLU A 264 1.47 1.56 21.43
C GLU A 264 1.02 2.80 22.21
N PRO A 265 1.75 3.19 23.28
CA PRO A 265 1.53 4.47 23.94
C PRO A 265 1.99 5.59 23.02
N LEU A 266 1.10 6.56 22.79
CA LEU A 266 1.41 7.75 22.00
C LEU A 266 2.34 8.66 22.80
N THR A 267 3.64 8.45 22.66
CA THR A 267 4.66 9.28 23.32
C THR A 267 5.26 10.33 22.38
N ASN A 268 5.30 10.08 21.05
CA ASN A 268 6.00 10.95 20.08
C ASN A 268 5.31 11.14 18.71
N ALA A 269 4.12 10.58 18.45
CA ALA A 269 3.47 10.75 17.15
C ALA A 269 2.71 12.09 17.10
N PRO A 270 2.94 12.96 16.10
CA PRO A 270 2.19 14.19 15.95
C PRO A 270 0.75 13.85 15.55
N LEU A 271 -0.15 14.02 16.50
CA LEU A 271 -1.58 14.19 16.24
C LEU A 271 -1.74 15.58 15.61
N ASP A 272 -1.79 15.66 14.29
CA ASP A 272 -2.17 16.92 13.64
C ASP A 272 -3.68 17.11 13.91
N THR A 273 -4.14 18.18 14.56
CA THR A 273 -3.78 19.59 14.31
C THR A 273 -3.77 20.47 15.58
N ASN A 274 -2.93 20.18 16.60
CA ASN A 274 -2.33 21.19 17.54
C ASN A 274 -1.56 20.52 18.71
N GLU A 275 -0.45 19.87 18.39
CA GLU A 275 0.78 19.68 19.21
C GLU A 275 0.66 19.54 20.74
N LYS A 276 0.06 18.45 21.25
CA LYS A 276 0.46 17.97 22.57
C LYS A 276 0.50 16.44 22.64
N ALA A 277 1.69 15.89 22.90
CA ALA A 277 1.81 14.51 23.37
C ALA A 277 1.08 14.39 24.72
N VAL A 278 0.05 13.55 24.76
CA VAL A 278 -0.80 13.36 25.93
C VAL A 278 -0.35 12.13 26.70
N LYS A 279 -0.11 12.30 28.00
CA LYS A 279 0.27 11.17 28.85
C LYS A 279 -0.82 10.10 28.84
N GLY A 280 -0.42 8.86 28.55
CA GLY A 280 -1.29 7.69 28.62
C GLY A 280 -2.33 7.58 27.50
N ALA A 281 -2.28 8.43 26.47
CA ALA A 281 -3.00 8.18 25.22
C ALA A 281 -2.48 6.91 24.54
N THR A 282 -3.36 6.20 23.84
CA THR A 282 -3.04 4.88 23.28
C THR A 282 -3.44 4.83 21.81
N ARG A 283 -2.54 4.31 20.97
CA ARG A 283 -2.80 3.99 19.58
C ARG A 283 -3.07 2.51 19.42
N ILE A 284 -4.16 2.18 18.74
CA ILE A 284 -4.52 0.83 18.33
C ILE A 284 -4.36 0.75 16.82
N CYS A 285 -3.39 -0.03 16.37
CA CYS A 285 -3.15 -0.28 14.95
C CYS A 285 -4.08 -1.41 14.48
N GLY A 286 -4.94 -1.08 13.52
CA GLY A 286 -5.86 -1.99 12.86
C GLY A 286 -5.21 -2.75 11.70
N PRO A 287 -6.01 -3.41 10.85
CA PRO A 287 -5.47 -4.17 9.73
C PRO A 287 -5.11 -3.23 8.58
N TYR A 288 -4.26 -3.74 7.68
CA TYR A 288 -4.05 -3.13 6.39
C TYR A 288 -5.15 -3.56 5.43
N LEU A 289 -5.63 -2.62 4.63
CA LEU A 289 -6.72 -2.84 3.69
C LEU A 289 -6.37 -2.18 2.35
N PHE A 290 -6.88 -2.71 1.25
CA PHE A 290 -6.86 -1.97 0.00
C PHE A 290 -7.74 -0.72 0.12
N SER A 291 -7.31 0.37 -0.49
CA SER A 291 -8.20 1.51 -0.75
C SER A 291 -8.80 1.41 -2.14
N LYS A 292 -9.81 2.26 -2.40
CA LYS A 292 -10.22 2.63 -3.76
C LYS A 292 -8.98 3.07 -4.55
N MET A 293 -8.77 2.51 -5.75
CA MET A 293 -7.70 2.96 -6.64
C MET A 293 -8.18 4.23 -7.35
N THR A 294 -7.50 5.35 -7.13
CA THR A 294 -7.55 6.51 -8.02
C THR A 294 -6.17 6.63 -8.68
N LEU A 295 -6.15 6.70 -10.02
CA LEU A 295 -4.93 6.96 -10.79
C LEU A 295 -4.46 8.40 -10.48
N ASP A 296 -3.41 8.54 -9.66
CA ASP A 296 -2.54 9.71 -9.41
C ASP A 296 -3.13 11.15 -9.60
N HIS A 297 -4.42 11.35 -9.33
CA HIS A 297 -5.08 12.65 -9.23
C HIS A 297 -5.75 12.76 -7.87
N PRO A 298 -5.12 13.45 -6.90
CA PRO A 298 -5.63 13.57 -5.54
C PRO A 298 -6.75 14.63 -5.38
N ASP A 299 -7.17 15.32 -6.44
CA ASP A 299 -7.89 16.60 -6.30
C ASP A 299 -9.37 16.60 -6.73
N GLU A 300 -9.95 15.48 -7.14
CA GLU A 300 -11.40 15.42 -7.28
C GLU A 300 -12.00 14.87 -5.97
N GLU A 301 -12.65 15.77 -5.23
CA GLU A 301 -13.56 15.44 -4.13
C GLU A 301 -14.50 14.34 -4.61
N ALA A 302 -14.17 13.10 -4.26
CA ALA A 302 -15.03 11.97 -4.48
C ALA A 302 -16.34 12.27 -3.75
N THR A 303 -17.36 12.61 -4.53
CA THR A 303 -18.73 12.75 -4.05
C THR A 303 -19.12 11.42 -3.42
N ASP A 304 -19.59 11.50 -2.17
CA ASP A 304 -19.74 10.41 -1.20
C ASP A 304 -20.09 9.03 -1.79
N PRO A 305 -19.29 7.98 -1.53
CA PRO A 305 -19.84 6.63 -1.51
C PRO A 305 -20.50 6.41 -0.15
N GLU A 306 -21.83 6.30 -0.11
CA GLU A 306 -22.64 5.97 1.09
C GLU A 306 -22.25 4.62 1.76
N GLU A 307 -21.26 3.87 1.26
CA GLU A 307 -20.83 2.57 1.79
C GLU A 307 -19.31 2.45 1.97
N GLY A 308 -18.74 3.24 2.88
CA GLY A 308 -17.40 2.96 3.42
C GLY A 308 -17.42 1.92 4.54
N ILE A 309 -16.25 1.71 5.14
CA ILE A 309 -16.03 0.64 6.11
C ILE A 309 -16.63 1.01 7.46
N LYS A 310 -17.27 0.05 8.12
CA LYS A 310 -17.75 0.17 9.51
C LYS A 310 -16.82 -0.62 10.42
N THR A 311 -16.47 -0.05 11.57
CA THR A 311 -15.62 -0.74 12.55
C THR A 311 -16.35 -0.88 13.88
N ILE A 312 -16.24 -2.05 14.51
CA ILE A 312 -16.71 -2.33 15.86
C ILE A 312 -15.51 -2.76 16.70
N LEU A 313 -15.30 -2.10 17.83
CA LEU A 313 -14.24 -2.39 18.78
C LEU A 313 -14.85 -2.94 20.07
N ASN A 314 -14.54 -4.17 20.43
CA ASN A 314 -15.00 -4.81 21.65
C ASN A 314 -13.85 -4.89 22.66
N PHE A 315 -13.99 -4.22 23.78
CA PHE A 315 -13.00 -4.20 24.86
C PHE A 315 -13.44 -5.14 25.97
N SER A 316 -12.64 -6.16 26.25
CA SER A 316 -12.80 -6.98 27.46
C SER A 316 -11.88 -6.47 28.56
N TYR A 317 -12.44 -6.22 29.74
CA TYR A 317 -11.75 -5.52 30.81
C TYR A 317 -12.13 -6.04 32.19
N TYR A 318 -11.31 -5.70 33.19
CA TYR A 318 -11.63 -5.94 34.60
C TYR A 318 -12.47 -4.78 35.16
N ASP A 319 -13.70 -5.09 35.61
CA ASP A 319 -14.59 -4.16 36.29
C ASP A 319 -13.88 -3.53 37.48
N THR A 320 -13.96 -2.22 37.58
CA THR A 320 -13.27 -1.45 38.61
C THR A 320 -13.91 -1.57 39.98
N THR A 321 -15.11 -2.15 40.05
CA THR A 321 -15.82 -2.46 41.29
C THR A 321 -15.20 -3.70 41.96
N PRO A 322 -14.52 -3.56 43.11
CA PRO A 322 -13.96 -4.71 43.81
C PRO A 322 -15.09 -5.60 44.34
N LEU A 323 -15.00 -6.90 44.08
CA LEU A 323 -15.85 -7.90 44.70
C LEU A 323 -15.52 -8.04 46.20
N PRO A 324 -16.39 -8.64 47.02
CA PRO A 324 -16.17 -8.78 48.46
C PRO A 324 -14.87 -9.50 48.84
N ASN A 325 -14.32 -10.31 47.92
CA ASN A 325 -13.04 -11.02 48.07
C ASN A 325 -11.82 -10.21 47.59
N GLY A 326 -12.00 -8.94 47.19
CA GLY A 326 -10.96 -8.07 46.64
C GLY A 326 -10.59 -8.33 45.18
N SER A 327 -11.24 -9.29 44.50
CA SER A 327 -11.03 -9.55 43.07
C SER A 327 -11.88 -8.64 42.18
N TYR A 328 -11.53 -8.54 40.91
CA TYR A 328 -12.31 -7.83 39.90
C TYR A 328 -13.10 -8.81 39.04
N SER A 329 -14.30 -8.42 38.62
CA SER A 329 -15.08 -9.21 37.65
C SER A 329 -14.67 -8.85 36.22
N THR A 330 -14.93 -9.73 35.25
CA THR A 330 -14.69 -9.43 33.83
C THR A 330 -15.96 -8.85 33.19
N LYS A 331 -15.81 -7.78 32.43
CA LYS A 331 -16.87 -7.14 31.64
C LYS A 331 -16.44 -6.89 30.20
N LYS A 332 -17.43 -6.56 29.35
CA LYS A 332 -17.24 -6.19 27.96
C LYS A 332 -17.88 -4.83 27.67
N LEU A 333 -17.18 -4.03 26.89
CA LEU A 333 -17.64 -2.75 26.33
C LEU A 333 -17.56 -2.86 24.80
N ILE A 334 -18.60 -2.45 24.10
CA ILE A 334 -18.66 -2.46 22.63
C ILE A 334 -18.68 -1.01 22.16
N LEU A 335 -17.84 -0.66 21.20
CA LEU A 335 -17.77 0.67 20.59
C LEU A 335 -17.97 0.55 19.09
N SER A 336 -18.99 1.21 18.55
CA SER A 336 -19.43 1.07 17.16
C SER A 336 -19.15 2.36 16.37
N LEU A 337 -18.19 2.32 15.46
CA LEU A 337 -17.71 3.47 14.70
C LEU A 337 -18.60 3.76 13.47
N THR A 338 -19.93 3.67 13.59
CA THR A 338 -20.87 3.48 12.46
C THR A 338 -21.40 4.75 11.80
N ASP A 339 -21.23 5.93 12.42
CA ASP A 339 -21.96 7.13 11.98
C ASP A 339 -21.28 7.88 10.83
N LYS A 340 -20.05 7.50 10.46
CA LYS A 340 -19.38 7.94 9.24
C LYS A 340 -18.62 6.79 8.59
N PRO A 341 -18.79 6.56 7.28
CA PRO A 341 -17.98 5.59 6.55
C PRO A 341 -16.48 5.93 6.66
N LEU A 342 -15.65 4.96 7.04
CA LEU A 342 -14.19 5.13 7.04
C LEU A 342 -13.65 4.91 5.62
N THR A 343 -12.80 5.82 5.16
CA THR A 343 -12.09 5.72 3.88
C THR A 343 -10.63 5.37 4.13
N VAL A 344 -10.18 4.26 3.55
CA VAL A 344 -8.77 3.86 3.57
C VAL A 344 -8.05 4.62 2.46
N VAL A 345 -6.83 5.12 2.73
CA VAL A 345 -5.97 5.76 1.73
C VAL A 345 -4.65 4.98 1.64
N LYS A 346 -4.22 4.58 0.44
CA LYS A 346 -2.96 3.82 0.29
C LYS A 346 -1.77 4.65 0.72
N ASP A 347 -0.72 3.96 1.15
CA ASP A 347 0.54 4.58 1.56
C ASP A 347 0.39 5.56 2.75
N HIS A 348 -0.79 5.59 3.36
CA HIS A 348 -1.17 6.45 4.45
C HIS A 348 -1.84 5.64 5.56
N TYR A 349 -1.91 6.27 6.73
CA TYR A 349 -2.72 5.81 7.84
C TYR A 349 -4.06 6.55 7.79
N THR A 350 -5.16 5.80 7.84
CA THR A 350 -6.48 6.38 8.12
C THR A 350 -6.64 6.42 9.63
N VAL A 351 -6.45 7.60 10.20
CA VAL A 351 -6.50 7.82 11.66
C VAL A 351 -7.92 8.18 12.09
N THR A 352 -8.47 7.37 12.99
CA THR A 352 -9.71 7.63 13.72
C THR A 352 -9.38 8.07 15.14
N ASN A 353 -9.79 9.28 15.51
CA ASN A 353 -9.60 9.79 16.86
C ASN A 353 -10.80 9.46 17.76
N ILE A 354 -10.59 8.60 18.75
CA ILE A 354 -11.55 8.24 19.80
C ILE A 354 -11.31 9.17 20.99
N ARG A 355 -12.16 10.19 21.12
CA ARG A 355 -12.06 11.23 22.16
C ARG A 355 -12.91 10.87 23.37
N LEU A 356 -12.26 10.69 24.52
CA LEU A 356 -12.90 10.34 25.80
C LEU A 356 -13.03 11.57 26.71
N ARG A 357 -14.13 11.67 27.45
CA ARG A 357 -14.23 12.62 28.59
C ARG A 357 -13.56 12.08 29.86
N ASN A 358 -13.54 10.75 29.99
CA ASN A 358 -12.95 10.05 31.13
C ASN A 358 -11.52 9.59 30.83
N ASN A 359 -10.78 9.19 31.87
CA ASN A 359 -9.39 8.72 31.73
C ASN A 359 -9.28 7.44 30.90
N ARG A 360 -10.26 6.53 31.02
CA ARG A 360 -10.23 5.20 30.39
C ARG A 360 -11.45 4.97 29.54
N ILE A 361 -11.28 4.17 28.50
CA ILE A 361 -12.37 3.76 27.62
C ILE A 361 -13.46 2.99 28.38
N ILE A 362 -13.08 2.27 29.43
CA ILE A 362 -13.98 1.46 30.27
C ILE A 362 -14.83 2.28 31.24
N ASP A 363 -14.51 3.57 31.42
CA ASP A 363 -15.25 4.48 32.31
C ASP A 363 -16.43 5.16 31.60
N LEU A 364 -16.70 4.82 30.34
CA LEU A 364 -17.87 5.33 29.62
C LEU A 364 -19.14 4.77 30.28
N SER A 365 -20.02 5.66 30.76
CA SER A 365 -21.16 5.34 31.64
C SER A 365 -22.32 4.57 31.00
N VAL A 366 -22.12 3.97 29.83
CA VAL A 366 -23.20 3.34 29.09
C VAL A 366 -22.70 1.98 28.59
N SER A 367 -23.52 0.96 28.72
CA SER A 367 -23.26 -0.33 28.08
C SER A 367 -24.27 -0.40 26.93
N GLY A 368 -23.81 -0.26 25.68
CA GLY A 368 -24.66 -0.25 24.50
C GLY A 368 -23.88 0.08 23.22
N ASP A 369 -24.52 -0.02 22.05
CA ASP A 369 -23.95 0.42 20.78
C ASP A 369 -23.70 1.94 20.84
N PHE A 370 -22.43 2.31 20.96
CA PHE A 370 -22.02 3.70 20.95
C PHE A 370 -21.63 4.10 19.55
N GLY A 371 -22.45 4.93 18.90
CA GLY A 371 -21.96 5.81 17.85
C GLY A 371 -20.92 6.75 18.46
N ILE A 372 -19.73 6.83 17.86
CA ILE A 372 -18.83 7.96 18.16
C ILE A 372 -19.46 9.19 17.55
N ASP A 373 -19.73 10.21 18.35
CA ASP A 373 -20.15 11.50 17.82
C ASP A 373 -18.93 12.17 17.16
N TRP A 374 -18.79 12.00 15.84
CA TRP A 374 -17.72 12.59 15.03
C TRP A 374 -17.91 14.10 14.81
N LYS A 375 -18.96 14.67 15.41
CA LYS A 375 -19.17 16.09 15.65
C LYS A 375 -19.61 16.19 17.11
N TRP A 376 -18.95 17.04 17.90
CA TRP A 376 -19.68 17.64 19.01
C TRP A 376 -20.22 18.96 18.48
N ASP A 377 -21.55 19.04 18.42
CA ASP A 377 -22.26 20.20 18.99
C ASP A 377 -22.77 19.79 20.38
#